data_AF-A0A261GN46-F1
#
_entry.id   AF-A0A261GN46-F1
#
_cell.length_a   1.000
_cell.length_b   1.000
_cell.length_c   1.000
_cell.angle_alpha   90.00
_cell.angle_beta   90.00
_cell.angle_gamma   90.00
#
_symmetry.space_group_name_H-M   'P 1'
#
loop_
_entity.id
_entity.type
_entity.pdbx_description
1 polymer ?
#
loop_
_entity_poly.entity_id
_entity_poly.type
_entity_poly.pdbx_seq_one_letter_code
_entity_poly.pdbx_strand_id
1 'polypeptide(L)'
;MPKKYRNKDVSSVGWYVASYIERSKYVGEDDANENKRCVAWENTILIKASNPDEAYEKAIEEANIGREPYENSDGEMIQFVFEGLTSLLPIYEELEHGSEIMWTEHENKAIKTIKSMVKSKSELEVFSNE
;
A
#
# COMPACT_ATOMS: atom_id res chain seq x y z
N MET A 1 -16.33 25.31 9.84
CA MET A 1 -17.25 24.17 10.08
C MET A 1 -16.43 22.91 9.93
N PRO A 2 -16.59 21.88 10.78
CA PRO A 2 -15.86 20.62 10.60
C PRO A 2 -16.24 20.00 9.25
N LYS A 3 -15.24 19.44 8.55
CA LYS A 3 -15.42 18.74 7.28
C LYS A 3 -16.37 17.56 7.51
N LYS A 4 -17.37 17.40 6.64
CA LYS A 4 -18.36 16.33 6.73
C LYS A 4 -17.96 15.19 5.79
N TYR A 5 -17.64 14.04 6.35
CA TYR A 5 -17.36 12.82 5.59
C TYR A 5 -18.64 12.02 5.35
N ARG A 6 -18.67 11.18 4.30
CA ARG A 6 -19.74 10.19 4.19
C ARG A 6 -19.49 9.13 5.26
N ASN A 7 -20.54 8.55 5.83
CA ASN A 7 -20.38 7.53 6.88
C ASN A 7 -19.50 6.35 6.42
N LYS A 8 -19.59 5.97 5.15
CA LYS A 8 -18.75 4.91 4.57
C LYS A 8 -17.28 5.29 4.41
N ASP A 9 -16.91 6.56 4.52
CA ASP A 9 -15.51 6.96 4.41
C ASP A 9 -14.82 6.92 5.78
N VAL A 10 -15.58 6.79 6.87
CA VAL A 10 -15.08 6.83 8.25
C VAL A 10 -15.08 5.42 8.83
N SER A 11 -13.93 5.00 9.36
CA SER A 11 -13.81 3.75 10.09
C SER A 11 -14.68 3.75 11.35
N SER A 12 -15.45 2.68 11.56
CA SER A 12 -16.21 2.44 12.81
C SER A 12 -15.33 1.98 13.97
N VAL A 13 -14.10 1.55 13.71
CA VAL A 13 -13.15 1.01 14.71
C VAL A 13 -11.85 1.82 14.82
N GLY A 14 -11.76 2.95 14.12
CA GLY A 14 -10.61 3.86 14.18
C GLY A 14 -9.35 3.35 13.47
N TRP A 15 -9.51 2.43 12.52
CA TRP A 15 -8.43 1.86 11.72
C TRP A 15 -8.68 2.05 10.22
N TYR A 16 -7.61 2.32 9.49
CA TYR A 16 -7.58 2.44 8.05
C TYR A 16 -6.47 1.53 7.51
N VAL A 17 -6.63 1.07 6.28
CA VAL A 17 -5.57 0.45 5.50
C VAL A 17 -5.10 1.45 4.45
N ALA A 18 -3.79 1.65 4.34
CA ALA A 18 -3.18 2.51 3.34
C ALA A 18 -2.23 1.68 2.47
N SER A 19 -2.28 1.88 1.16
CA SER A 19 -1.23 1.40 0.26
C SER A 19 -0.45 2.58 -0.30
N TYR A 20 0.86 2.44 -0.42
CA TYR A 20 1.73 3.43 -1.02
C TYR A 20 2.77 2.79 -1.92
N ILE A 21 3.21 3.55 -2.93
CA ILE A 21 4.25 3.11 -3.84
C ILE A 21 5.54 3.89 -3.62
N GLU A 22 6.64 3.14 -3.59
CA GLU A 22 7.99 3.68 -3.54
C GLU A 22 8.88 2.99 -4.57
N ARG A 23 9.95 3.67 -4.99
CA ARG A 23 10.95 3.12 -5.90
C ARG A 23 12.36 3.30 -5.35
N SER A 24 13.27 2.45 -5.79
CA SER A 24 14.70 2.65 -5.59
C SER A 24 15.26 3.63 -6.61
N LYS A 25 16.23 4.44 -6.20
CA LYS A 25 17.13 5.17 -7.09
C LYS A 25 18.57 5.08 -6.61
N TYR A 26 19.52 5.26 -7.51
CA TYR A 26 20.91 5.48 -7.12
C TYR A 26 21.11 6.90 -6.58
N VAL A 27 21.99 7.05 -5.59
CA VAL A 27 22.34 8.39 -5.09
C VAL A 27 23.03 9.19 -6.20
N GLY A 28 22.55 10.41 -6.45
CA GLY A 28 23.05 11.29 -7.50
C GLY A 28 22.43 11.06 -8.88
N GLU A 29 21.46 10.15 -8.98
CA GLU A 29 20.68 9.91 -10.19
C GLU A 29 19.77 11.10 -10.56
N ASP A 30 19.65 11.37 -11.87
CA ASP A 30 18.70 12.35 -12.40
C ASP A 30 17.28 11.77 -12.43
N ASP A 31 16.40 12.35 -11.61
CA ASP A 31 15.00 11.96 -11.49
C ASP A 31 14.11 12.54 -12.63
N ALA A 32 14.64 13.38 -13.53
CA ALA A 32 13.84 13.99 -14.60
C ALA A 32 13.45 13.04 -15.75
N ASN A 33 14.12 11.89 -15.89
CA ASN A 33 13.85 10.94 -16.96
C ASN A 33 12.79 9.91 -16.56
N GLU A 34 11.51 10.23 -16.79
CA GLU A 34 10.37 9.34 -16.51
C GLU A 34 10.39 8.01 -17.28
N ASN A 35 11.18 7.88 -18.35
CA ASN A 35 11.30 6.63 -19.11
C ASN A 35 12.32 5.64 -18.53
N LYS A 36 13.07 6.05 -17.50
CA LYS A 36 14.05 5.20 -16.87
C LYS A 36 13.37 4.04 -16.12
N ARG A 37 13.98 2.86 -16.18
CA ARG A 37 13.51 1.68 -15.43
C ARG A 37 14.03 1.76 -13.99
N CYS A 38 13.16 1.45 -13.04
CA CYS A 38 13.48 1.32 -11.62
C CYS A 38 12.79 0.07 -11.06
N VAL A 39 13.23 -0.37 -9.89
CA VAL A 39 12.47 -1.31 -9.06
C VAL A 39 11.56 -0.50 -8.15
N ALA A 40 10.32 -0.95 -8.02
CA ALA A 40 9.30 -0.32 -7.19
C ALA A 40 8.56 -1.35 -6.35
N TRP A 41 8.07 -0.90 -5.20
CA TRP A 41 7.31 -1.68 -4.25
C TRP A 41 6.04 -0.93 -3.90
N GLU A 42 4.93 -1.66 -3.87
CA GLU A 42 3.69 -1.18 -3.29
C GLU A 42 3.54 -1.81 -1.90
N ASN A 43 3.61 -0.98 -0.88
CA ASN A 43 3.53 -1.36 0.52
C ASN A 43 2.11 -1.11 1.03
N THR A 44 1.56 -2.03 1.82
CA THR A 44 0.24 -1.88 2.48
C THR A 44 0.42 -1.92 4.00
N ILE A 45 -0.10 -0.89 4.69
CA ILE A 45 0.06 -0.69 6.13
C ILE A 45 -1.26 -0.36 6.83
N LEU A 46 -1.30 -0.60 8.14
CA LEU A 46 -2.42 -0.21 9.02
C LEU A 46 -2.15 1.17 9.63
N ILE A 47 -3.19 2.01 9.64
CA ILE A 47 -3.14 3.38 10.19
C ILE A 47 -4.25 3.56 11.23
N LYS A 48 -3.86 3.95 12.45
CA LYS A 48 -4.83 4.30 13.50
C LYS A 48 -5.19 5.78 13.39
N ALA A 49 -6.44 6.09 13.10
CA ALA A 49 -6.92 7.46 12.93
C ALA A 49 -8.41 7.60 13.25
N SER A 50 -8.82 8.79 13.66
CA SER A 50 -10.21 9.11 13.99
C SER A 50 -11.04 9.51 12.77
N ASN A 51 -10.40 9.93 11.68
CA ASN A 51 -11.05 10.42 10.47
C ASN A 51 -10.14 10.30 9.24
N PRO A 52 -10.68 10.44 8.01
CA PRO A 52 -9.90 10.24 6.77
C PRO A 52 -8.71 11.19 6.58
N ASP A 53 -8.82 12.46 7.02
CA ASP A 53 -7.72 13.42 6.85
C ASP A 53 -6.55 13.04 7.78
N GLU A 54 -6.83 12.68 9.03
CA GLU A 54 -5.80 12.17 9.95
C GLU A 54 -5.18 10.86 9.44
N ALA A 55 -5.98 9.97 8.84
CA ALA A 55 -5.48 8.74 8.26
C ALA A 55 -4.52 9.00 7.08
N TYR A 56 -4.87 9.97 6.22
CA TYR A 56 -4.02 10.41 5.12
C TYR A 56 -2.70 10.99 5.64
N GLU A 57 -2.76 11.94 6.58
CA GLU A 57 -1.58 12.60 7.15
C GLU A 57 -0.62 11.56 7.76
N LYS A 58 -1.14 10.66 8.59
CA LYS A 58 -0.34 9.58 9.19
C LYS A 58 0.22 8.61 8.16
N ALA A 59 -0.53 8.26 7.12
CA ALA A 59 -0.04 7.39 6.05
C ALA A 59 1.15 8.03 5.30
N ILE A 60 1.09 9.35 5.04
CA ILE A 60 2.21 10.08 4.45
C ILE A 60 3.41 10.10 5.42
N GLU A 61 3.19 10.36 6.71
CA GLU A 61 4.26 10.36 7.71
C GLU A 61 4.96 9.00 7.79
N GLU A 62 4.20 7.92 7.95
CA GLU A 62 4.72 6.54 8.02
C GLU A 62 5.48 6.16 6.75
N ALA A 63 4.90 6.47 5.58
CA ALA A 63 5.58 6.21 4.31
C ALA A 63 6.90 6.96 4.20
N ASN A 64 7.10 8.10 4.91
CA ASN A 64 8.33 8.91 4.93
C ASN A 64 9.41 8.47 5.92
N ILE A 65 9.17 7.43 6.71
CA ILE A 65 10.16 6.91 7.65
C ILE A 65 11.24 6.11 6.90
N GLY A 66 12.50 6.22 7.32
CA GLY A 66 13.57 5.34 6.86
C GLY A 66 14.12 5.60 5.45
N ARG A 67 13.92 6.81 4.89
CA ARG A 67 14.40 7.17 3.54
C ARG A 67 15.89 7.53 3.41
N GLU A 68 16.68 7.27 4.44
CA GLU A 68 18.11 7.55 4.37
C GLU A 68 18.78 6.64 3.35
N PRO A 69 19.72 7.15 2.52
CA PRO A 69 20.47 6.30 1.62
C PRO A 69 21.23 5.19 2.34
N TYR A 70 21.28 4.01 1.74
CA TYR A 70 22.03 2.86 2.26
C TYR A 70 22.78 2.12 1.15
N GLU A 71 23.80 1.38 1.54
CA GLU A 71 24.56 0.52 0.62
C GLU A 71 23.82 -0.80 0.43
N ASN A 72 23.50 -1.14 -0.83
CA ASN A 72 22.88 -2.43 -1.16
C ASN A 72 23.92 -3.57 -1.13
N SER A 73 23.49 -4.81 -1.41
CA SER A 73 24.37 -5.99 -1.44
C SER A 73 25.48 -5.93 -2.49
N ASP A 74 25.35 -5.05 -3.47
CA ASP A 74 26.28 -4.87 -4.58
C ASP A 74 27.28 -3.72 -4.33
N GLY A 75 27.22 -3.06 -3.16
CA GLY A 75 28.10 -1.94 -2.80
C GLY A 75 27.65 -0.60 -3.39
N GLU A 76 26.42 -0.51 -3.90
CA GLU A 76 25.87 0.70 -4.51
C GLU A 76 25.03 1.48 -3.50
N MET A 77 25.22 2.80 -3.44
CA MET A 77 24.39 3.68 -2.61
C MET A 77 23.04 3.89 -3.27
N ILE A 78 21.99 3.38 -2.63
CA ILE A 78 20.61 3.49 -3.07
C ILE A 78 19.77 4.27 -2.06
N GLN A 79 18.68 4.85 -2.54
CA GLN A 79 17.69 5.55 -1.73
C GLN A 79 16.27 5.18 -2.20
N PHE A 80 15.33 5.08 -1.26
CA PHE A 80 13.92 4.95 -1.59
C PHE A 80 13.25 6.31 -1.76
N VAL A 81 12.49 6.44 -2.84
CA VAL A 81 11.66 7.60 -3.17
C VAL A 81 10.21 7.18 -3.07
N PHE A 82 9.44 7.90 -2.26
CA PHE A 82 7.99 7.75 -2.22
C PHE A 82 7.35 8.55 -3.33
N GLU A 83 6.48 7.87 -4.05
CA GLU A 83 5.76 8.43 -5.19
C GLU A 83 4.33 8.83 -4.83
N GLY A 84 3.73 8.20 -3.82
CA GLY A 84 2.39 8.55 -3.36
C GLY A 84 1.64 7.41 -2.71
N LEU A 85 0.48 7.74 -2.14
CA LEU A 85 -0.52 6.74 -1.74
C LEU A 85 -1.26 6.23 -2.98
N THR A 86 -1.41 4.91 -3.08
CA THR A 86 -2.20 4.24 -4.13
C THR A 86 -3.59 3.85 -3.65
N SER A 87 -3.78 3.71 -2.33
CA SER A 87 -5.07 3.40 -1.71
C SER A 87 -5.14 3.91 -0.26
N LEU A 88 -6.34 4.27 0.18
CA LEU A 88 -6.65 4.57 1.58
C LEU A 88 -8.12 4.18 1.85
N LEU A 89 -8.35 3.17 2.67
CA LEU A 89 -9.69 2.62 2.93
C LEU A 89 -9.95 2.51 4.45
N PRO A 90 -11.15 2.86 4.92
CA PRO A 90 -11.55 2.61 6.30
C PRO A 90 -11.78 1.12 6.54
N ILE A 91 -11.39 0.63 7.73
CA ILE A 91 -11.75 -0.70 8.24
C ILE A 91 -13.00 -0.55 9.10
N TYR A 92 -13.99 -1.43 8.93
CA TYR A 92 -15.28 -1.30 9.60
C TYR A 92 -15.49 -2.24 10.80
N GLU A 93 -14.65 -3.24 10.96
CA GLU A 93 -14.76 -4.23 12.02
C GLU A 93 -13.46 -4.38 12.80
N GLU A 94 -13.57 -4.85 14.04
CA GLU A 94 -12.42 -5.01 14.92
C GLU A 94 -11.45 -6.02 14.31
N LEU A 95 -10.15 -5.80 14.51
CA LEU A 95 -9.12 -6.69 13.96
C LEU A 95 -9.05 -7.99 14.78
N GLU A 96 -9.58 -9.06 14.20
CA GLU A 96 -9.56 -10.40 14.77
C GLU A 96 -9.47 -11.46 13.65
N HIS A 97 -9.52 -12.74 14.04
CA HIS A 97 -9.48 -13.82 13.06
C HIS A 97 -10.74 -13.76 12.17
N GLY A 98 -10.50 -13.57 10.87
CA GLY A 98 -11.58 -13.51 9.87
C GLY A 98 -12.01 -12.10 9.50
N SER A 99 -11.46 -11.05 10.13
CA SER A 99 -11.77 -9.67 9.77
C SER A 99 -11.30 -9.32 8.35
N GLU A 100 -12.20 -8.75 7.57
CA GLU A 100 -11.96 -8.10 6.29
C GLU A 100 -11.26 -6.76 6.49
N ILE A 101 -10.06 -6.65 5.93
CA ILE A 101 -9.24 -5.43 5.98
C ILE A 101 -9.32 -4.63 4.68
N MET A 102 -9.65 -5.28 3.56
CA MET A 102 -9.74 -4.69 2.23
C MET A 102 -10.54 -5.63 1.31
N TRP A 103 -11.25 -5.04 0.35
CA TRP A 103 -11.94 -5.77 -0.71
C TRP A 103 -11.63 -5.15 -2.07
N THR A 104 -11.88 -5.91 -3.14
CA THR A 104 -11.82 -5.40 -4.52
C THR A 104 -13.08 -5.82 -5.27
N GLU A 105 -13.78 -4.85 -5.84
CA GLU A 105 -14.94 -5.10 -6.67
C GLU A 105 -14.50 -5.42 -8.10
N HIS A 106 -14.95 -6.57 -8.63
CA HIS A 106 -14.70 -6.98 -10.01
C HIS A 106 -15.99 -6.92 -10.83
N GLU A 107 -16.30 -5.74 -11.37
CA GLU A 107 -17.49 -5.57 -12.22
C GLU A 107 -17.32 -6.22 -13.60
N ASN A 108 -18.43 -6.77 -14.12
CA ASN A 108 -18.57 -7.25 -15.50
C ASN A 108 -17.51 -8.28 -15.95
N LYS A 109 -17.05 -9.15 -15.05
CA LYS A 109 -16.11 -10.23 -15.38
C LYS A 109 -16.83 -11.54 -15.68
N ALA A 110 -16.33 -12.29 -16.67
CA ALA A 110 -16.79 -13.64 -16.91
C ALA A 110 -16.43 -14.56 -15.73
N ILE A 111 -17.31 -15.50 -15.38
CA ILE A 111 -17.07 -16.46 -14.28
C ILE A 111 -15.74 -17.21 -14.47
N LYS A 112 -15.37 -17.57 -15.71
CA LYS A 112 -14.09 -18.23 -16.01
C LYS A 112 -12.88 -17.37 -15.59
N THR A 113 -12.97 -16.05 -15.73
CA THR A 113 -11.92 -15.10 -15.36
C THR A 113 -11.79 -15.00 -13.84
N ILE A 114 -12.91 -14.98 -13.12
CA ILE A 114 -12.89 -15.01 -11.65
C ILE A 114 -12.29 -16.33 -11.14
N LYS A 115 -12.71 -17.47 -11.72
CA LYS A 115 -12.16 -18.78 -11.35
C LYS A 115 -10.66 -18.90 -11.64
N SER A 116 -10.13 -18.25 -12.68
CA SER A 116 -8.70 -18.27 -12.97
C SER A 116 -7.86 -17.42 -12.03
N MET A 117 -8.46 -16.55 -11.22
CA MET A 117 -7.73 -15.79 -10.19
C MET A 117 -7.42 -16.64 -8.95
N VAL A 118 -8.08 -17.78 -8.78
CA VAL A 118 -7.91 -18.65 -7.62
C VAL A 118 -6.59 -19.40 -7.72
N LYS A 119 -5.70 -19.16 -6.75
CA LYS A 119 -4.43 -19.86 -6.60
C LYS A 119 -4.59 -21.19 -5.89
N SER A 120 -3.84 -22.20 -6.30
CA SER A 120 -3.64 -23.42 -5.51
C SER A 120 -2.79 -23.11 -4.27
N LYS A 121 -2.80 -24.02 -3.27
CA LYS A 121 -2.05 -23.82 -2.04
C LYS A 121 -0.57 -23.53 -2.28
N SER A 122 0.08 -24.23 -3.22
CA SER A 122 1.50 -24.04 -3.54
C SER A 122 1.81 -22.73 -4.28
N GLU A 123 0.79 -22.08 -4.85
CA GLU A 123 0.93 -20.79 -5.54
C GLU A 123 0.69 -19.59 -4.60
N LEU A 124 0.17 -19.82 -3.39
CA LEU A 124 0.04 -18.77 -2.38
C LEU A 124 1.42 -18.39 -1.84
N GLU A 125 1.65 -17.09 -1.69
CA GLU A 125 2.94 -16.45 -1.42
C GLU A 125 3.64 -16.99 -0.17
N VAL A 126 2.88 -17.36 0.86
CA VAL A 126 3.43 -17.93 2.10
C VAL A 126 3.94 -19.37 1.94
N PHE A 127 3.52 -20.07 0.89
CA PHE A 127 3.91 -21.45 0.59
C PHE A 127 4.75 -21.58 -0.69
N SER A 128 4.86 -20.52 -1.50
CA SER A 128 5.76 -20.50 -2.64
C SER A 128 7.19 -20.47 -2.13
N ASN A 129 7.94 -21.54 -2.40
CA ASN A 129 9.39 -21.51 -2.29
C ASN A 129 9.92 -20.75 -3.50
N GLU A 130 10.67 -19.68 -3.29
CA GLU A 130 11.53 -19.11 -4.33
C GLU A 130 12.56 -20.14 -4.82
#